data_AF-A0A7C0V0P0-F1
#
_entry.id   AF-A0A7C0V0P0-F1
#
_cell.length_a   1.000
_cell.length_b   1.000
_cell.length_c   1.000
_cell.angle_alpha   90.00
_cell.angle_beta   90.00
_cell.angle_gamma   90.00
#
_symmetry.space_group_name_H-M   'P 1'
#
loop_
_entity.id
_entity.type
_entity.pdbx_description
1 polymer ?
#
loop_
_entity_poly.entity_id
_entity_poly.type
_entity_poly.pdbx_seq_one_letter_code
_entity_poly.pdbx_strand_id
1 'polypeptide(L)'
;MIRNVVLAGVGGQGLITIGRIMGEALLSKGYNVLVSEVHGLSQRGGSVVIYLKYGKEKEISPIVPEGYAEVEIALELIEALRYSYLLSK
;
A
#
# COMPACT_ATOMS: atom_id res chain seq x y z
N MET A 1 -9.28 -14.72 2.55
CA MET A 1 -9.62 -13.58 1.68
C MET A 1 -8.47 -12.61 1.74
N ILE A 2 -7.99 -12.12 0.59
CA ILE A 2 -6.93 -11.11 0.54
C ILE A 2 -7.53 -9.75 0.89
N ARG A 3 -6.89 -9.05 1.81
CA ARG A 3 -7.18 -7.66 2.17
C ARG A 3 -6.17 -6.71 1.55
N ASN A 4 -6.63 -5.53 1.18
CA ASN A 4 -5.87 -4.54 0.42
C ASN A 4 -5.78 -3.22 1.18
N VAL A 5 -4.55 -2.78 1.44
CA VAL A 5 -4.23 -1.47 2.02
C VAL A 5 -3.36 -0.71 1.04
N VAL A 6 -3.69 0.55 0.82
CA VAL A 6 -2.91 1.49 0.01
C VAL A 6 -2.23 2.48 0.94
N LEU A 7 -0.92 2.68 0.77
CA LEU A 7 -0.18 3.79 1.38
C LEU A 7 0.19 4.78 0.29
N ALA A 8 -0.10 6.06 0.49
CA ALA A 8 0.12 7.12 -0.49
C ALA A 8 0.86 8.31 0.13
N GLY A 9 1.75 8.95 -0.64
CA GLY A 9 2.52 10.09 -0.16
C GLY A 9 3.65 10.43 -1.13
N VAL A 10 4.61 11.22 -0.65
CA VAL A 10 5.76 11.63 -1.45
C VAL A 10 7.06 11.00 -0.96
N GLY A 11 8.01 10.84 -1.88
CA GLY A 11 9.34 10.28 -1.59
C GLY A 11 10.05 11.05 -0.47
N GLY A 12 10.45 10.34 0.58
CA GLY A 12 11.12 10.91 1.76
C GLY A 12 10.28 10.88 3.05
N GLN A 13 8.99 10.54 2.99
CA GLN A 13 8.09 10.53 4.16
C GLN A 13 8.06 9.22 4.95
N GLY A 14 8.81 8.20 4.51
CA GLY A 14 8.90 6.92 5.24
C GLY A 14 7.82 5.89 4.91
N LEU A 15 7.13 5.99 3.76
CA LEU A 15 6.11 5.01 3.34
C LEU A 15 6.63 3.57 3.36
N ILE A 16 7.85 3.33 2.86
CA ILE A 16 8.48 1.99 2.84
C ILE A 16 8.63 1.46 4.27
N THR A 17 9.02 2.33 5.21
CA THR A 17 9.15 1.96 6.61
C THR A 17 7.81 1.59 7.22
N ILE A 18 6.75 2.36 6.95
CA ILE A 18 5.38 2.06 7.39
C ILE A 18 4.92 0.71 6.82
N GLY A 19 5.07 0.51 5.50
CA GLY A 19 4.69 -0.74 4.83
C GLY A 19 5.43 -1.96 5.38
N ARG A 20 6.73 -1.83 5.66
CA ARG A 20 7.52 -2.90 6.30
C ARG A 20 7.04 -3.21 7.71
N ILE A 21 6.85 -2.21 8.57
CA ILE A 21 6.39 -2.40 9.96
C ILE A 21 5.03 -3.09 9.98
N MET A 22 4.09 -2.61 9.16
CA MET A 22 2.77 -3.23 9.03
C MET A 22 2.88 -4.67 8.51
N GLY A 23 3.73 -4.91 7.51
CA GLY A 23 3.93 -6.24 6.94
C GLY A 23 4.52 -7.23 7.95
N GLU A 24 5.55 -6.83 8.71
CA GLU A 24 6.15 -7.63 9.78
C GLU A 24 5.11 -7.97 10.87
N ALA A 25 4.29 -7.00 11.26
CA ALA A 25 3.21 -7.23 12.24
C ALA A 25 2.11 -8.18 11.72
N LEU A 26 1.86 -8.21 10.41
CA LEU A 26 0.90 -9.13 9.79
C LEU A 26 1.51 -10.53 9.65
N LEU A 27 2.78 -10.63 9.27
CA LEU A 27 3.54 -11.88 9.26
C LEU A 27 3.59 -12.50 10.67
N SER A 28 3.81 -11.71 11.72
CA SER A 28 3.82 -12.19 13.11
C SER A 28 2.47 -12.73 13.57
N LYS A 29 1.38 -12.34 12.90
CA LYS A 29 0.01 -12.88 13.11
C LYS A 29 -0.30 -14.08 12.19
N GLY A 30 0.68 -14.57 11.44
CA GLY A 30 0.56 -15.75 10.57
C GLY A 30 -0.23 -15.49 9.29
N TYR A 31 -0.25 -14.25 8.79
CA TYR A 31 -0.76 -13.95 7.44
C TYR A 31 0.36 -14.07 6.41
N ASN A 32 0.01 -14.42 5.18
CA ASN A 32 0.87 -14.17 4.04
C ASN A 32 0.74 -12.69 3.68
N VAL A 33 1.85 -12.05 3.37
CA VAL A 33 1.93 -10.60 3.14
C VAL A 33 2.73 -10.33 1.88
N LEU A 34 2.26 -9.39 1.07
CA LEU A 34 2.98 -8.83 -0.05
C LEU A 34 2.98 -7.30 0.07
N VAL A 35 4.16 -6.70 0.04
CA VAL A 35 4.35 -5.25 -0.01
C VAL A 35 4.97 -4.93 -1.37
N SER A 36 4.25 -4.20 -2.21
CA SER A 36 4.71 -3.80 -3.54
C SER A 36 4.73 -2.28 -3.63
N GLU A 37 5.90 -1.72 -3.88
CA GLU A 37 6.08 -0.29 -4.10
C GLU A 37 5.98 0.01 -5.61
N VAL A 38 5.19 1.02 -5.95
CA VAL A 38 5.18 1.61 -7.29
C VAL A 38 5.72 3.02 -7.17
N HIS A 39 6.99 3.20 -7.56
CA HIS A 39 7.62 4.49 -7.61
C HIS A 39 7.49 5.09 -9.03
N GLY A 40 7.21 6.39 -9.13
CA GLY A 40 7.66 7.15 -10.29
C GLY A 40 9.20 7.23 -10.27
N LEU A 41 9.86 7.57 -11.39
CA LEU A 41 11.33 7.68 -11.49
C LEU A 41 11.99 8.72 -10.55
N SER A 42 11.23 9.35 -9.64
CA SER A 42 11.70 10.40 -8.73
C SER A 42 11.80 9.89 -7.29
N GLN A 43 13.02 9.77 -6.78
CA GLN A 43 13.31 9.29 -5.41
C GLN A 43 13.10 10.36 -4.31
N ARG A 44 12.81 11.63 -4.66
CA ARG A 44 12.47 12.69 -3.70
C ARG A 44 11.43 13.64 -4.29
N GLY A 45 10.35 13.89 -3.54
CA GLY A 45 9.26 14.78 -3.96
C GLY A 45 8.35 14.23 -5.07
N GLY A 46 8.62 13.03 -5.60
CA GLY A 46 7.69 12.30 -6.46
C GLY A 46 6.57 11.64 -5.68
N SER A 47 5.41 11.48 -6.31
CA SER A 47 4.30 10.65 -5.83
C SER A 47 4.75 9.19 -5.70
N VAL A 48 4.40 8.57 -4.58
CA VAL A 48 4.73 7.19 -4.22
C VAL A 48 3.46 6.51 -3.73
N VAL A 49 3.23 5.29 -4.23
CA VAL A 49 2.18 4.41 -3.71
C VAL A 49 2.77 3.06 -3.35
N ILE A 50 2.33 2.53 -2.20
CA ILE A 50 2.66 1.18 -1.76
C ILE A 50 1.36 0.40 -1.61
N TYR A 51 1.33 -0.78 -2.22
CA TYR A 51 0.30 -1.78 -2.05
C TYR A 51 0.72 -2.77 -0.97
N LEU A 52 0.00 -2.79 0.13
CA LEU A 52 0.13 -3.81 1.17
C LEU A 52 -1.08 -4.74 1.07
N LYS A 53 -0.81 -5.99 0.74
CA LYS A 53 -1.83 -7.02 0.56
C LYS A 53 -1.55 -8.18 1.50
N TYR A 54 -2.56 -8.68 2.18
CA TYR A 54 -2.39 -9.77 3.14
C TYR A 54 -3.58 -10.70 3.22
N GLY A 55 -3.34 -11.97 3.50
CA GLY A 55 -4.38 -13.00 3.52
C GLY A 55 -3.88 -14.34 4.06
N LYS A 56 -4.72 -15.37 4.01
CA LYS A 56 -4.31 -16.76 4.30
C LYS A 56 -3.95 -17.51 3.00
N GLU A 57 -4.29 -16.94 1.86
CA GLU A 57 -3.96 -17.37 0.52
C GLU A 57 -2.45 -17.35 0.31
N LYS A 58 -1.89 -18.40 -0.30
CA LYS A 58 -0.46 -18.49 -0.61
C LYS A 58 -0.03 -17.57 -1.76
N GLU A 59 -0.92 -17.36 -2.73
CA GLU A 59 -0.65 -16.53 -3.91
C GLU A 59 -1.33 -15.17 -3.75
N ILE A 60 -0.54 -14.11 -3.89
CA ILE A 60 -1.00 -12.72 -3.79
C ILE A 60 -0.45 -11.96 -5.00
N SER A 61 -1.33 -11.33 -5.78
CA SER A 61 -0.92 -10.47 -6.89
C SER A 61 -0.34 -9.14 -6.37
N PRO A 62 0.65 -8.53 -7.02
CA PRO A 62 1.35 -7.34 -6.51
C PRO A 62 0.54 -6.04 -6.56
N ILE A 63 -0.52 -5.98 -7.37
CA ILE A 63 -1.26 -4.73 -7.63
C ILE A 63 -2.62 -4.77 -6.94
N VAL A 64 -3.07 -3.62 -6.43
CA VAL A 64 -4.46 -3.40 -5.99
C VAL A 64 -5.25 -2.83 -7.18
N PRO A 65 -6.30 -3.52 -7.66
CA PRO A 65 -7.15 -2.97 -8.72
C PRO A 65 -8.01 -1.79 -8.23
N GLU A 66 -8.49 -0.98 -9.16
CA GLU A 66 -9.42 0.12 -8.90
C GLU A 66 -10.69 -0.35 -8.17
N GLY A 67 -11.04 0.29 -7.06
CA GLY A 67 -12.19 -0.06 -6.24
C GLY A 67 -12.01 -1.27 -5.32
N TYR A 68 -10.78 -1.74 -5.07
CA TYR A 68 -10.50 -2.92 -4.23
C TYR A 68 -9.72 -2.63 -2.94
N ALA A 69 -9.23 -1.41 -2.72
CA ALA A 69 -8.59 -1.03 -1.47
C ALA A 69 -9.64 -0.83 -0.38
N GLU A 70 -9.51 -1.54 0.73
CA GLU A 70 -10.41 -1.34 1.89
C GLU A 70 -9.98 -0.15 2.74
N VAL A 71 -8.69 0.18 2.70
CA VAL A 71 -8.08 1.26 3.48
C VAL A 71 -7.04 1.97 2.61
N GLU A 72 -7.05 3.30 2.70
CA GLU A 72 -5.99 4.16 2.21
C GLU A 72 -5.40 4.95 3.38
N ILE A 73 -4.07 4.99 3.46
CA ILE A 73 -3.33 5.81 4.41
C ILE A 73 -2.47 6.77 3.59
N ALA A 74 -2.85 8.05 3.59
CA ALA A 74 -2.14 9.08 2.86
C ALA A 74 -1.40 10.03 3.80
N LEU A 75 -0.16 10.40 3.44
CA LEU A 75 0.66 11.36 4.19
C LEU A 75 0.55 12.79 3.63
N GLU A 76 -0.19 12.98 2.54
CA GLU A 76 -0.49 14.26 1.92
C GLU A 76 -1.91 14.24 1.36
N LEU A 77 -2.64 15.37 1.47
CA LEU A 77 -4.02 15.45 0.98
C LEU A 77 -4.12 15.24 -0.53
N ILE A 78 -3.15 15.75 -1.30
CA ILE A 78 -3.13 15.58 -2.75
C ILE A 78 -2.90 14.12 -3.15
N GLU A 79 -2.12 13.38 -2.37
CA GLU A 79 -1.86 11.96 -2.63
C GLU A 79 -3.04 11.10 -2.22
N ALA A 80 -3.76 11.47 -1.15
CA ALA A 80 -5.04 10.87 -0.79
C ALA A 80 -6.05 10.97 -1.94
N LEU A 81 -6.21 12.16 -2.52
CA LEU A 81 -7.12 12.36 -3.64
C LEU A 81 -6.64 11.66 -4.92
N ARG A 82 -5.32 11.59 -5.14
CA ARG A 82 -4.72 10.95 -6.32
C ARG A 82 -5.03 9.47 -6.38
N TYR A 83 -5.02 8.78 -5.23
CA TYR A 83 -5.20 7.34 -5.15
C TYR A 83 -6.58 6.91 -4.62
N SER A 84 -7.47 7.85 -4.32
CA SER A 84 -8.82 7.56 -3.83
C SER A 84 -9.65 6.67 -4.75
N TYR A 85 -9.36 6.64 -6.05
CA TYR A 85 -10.02 5.75 -7.00
C TYR A 85 -9.77 4.25 -6.68
N LEU A 86 -8.72 3.92 -5.94
CA LEU A 86 -8.45 2.56 -5.50
C LEU A 86 -9.38 2.11 -4.38
N LEU A 87 -9.97 3.03 -3.60
CA LEU A 87 -10.85 2.69 -2.48
C LEU A 87 -12.14 2.00 -2.97
N SER A 88 -12.52 0.93 -2.28
CA SER A 88 -13.81 0.27 -2.48
C SER A 88 -14.97 1.23 -2.20
N LYS A 89 -16.01 1.19 -3.04
CA LYS A 89 -17.25 1.96 -2.87
C LYS A 89 -18.05 1.54 -1.66
#